data_AF-A0A847FBR9-F1
#
_entry.id   AF-A0A847FBR9-F1
#
_cell.length_a   1.000
_cell.length_b   1.000
_cell.length_c   1.000
_cell.angle_alpha   90.00
_cell.angle_beta   90.00
_cell.angle_gamma   90.00
#
_symmetry.space_group_name_H-M   'P 1'
#
loop_
_entity.id
_entity.type
_entity.pdbx_description
1 polymer ?
#
loop_
_entity_poly.entity_id
_entity_poly.type
_entity_poly.pdbx_seq_one_letter_code
_entity_poly.pdbx_strand_id
1 'polypeptide(L)'
;MKITTIEARDLSEAWFQCLRHVLDSGYEYLIERGSYAGQKRKELDFVQVKITNPGNRPLTPDVPAGVPSPTTMEYIENYLPYLMTAKRAEGEQYTYGQYLEHQIAEVIRMYREGGFNTNQAYMSVGDDRSIYLTDPPCL
;
A
#
# COMPACT_ATOMS: atom_id res chain seq x y z
N MET A 1 14.49 6.00 -16.13
CA MET A 1 13.27 5.75 -15.33
C MET A 1 12.10 6.37 -16.05
N LYS A 2 11.18 5.54 -16.55
CA LYS A 2 9.94 5.95 -17.19
C LYS A 2 8.87 6.19 -16.12
N ILE A 3 8.38 7.43 -16.02
CA ILE A 3 7.33 7.79 -15.08
C ILE A 3 5.97 7.60 -15.75
N THR A 4 5.11 6.82 -15.13
CA THR A 4 3.70 6.67 -15.52
C THR A 4 2.84 7.47 -14.56
N THR A 5 2.08 8.44 -15.07
CA THR A 5 1.16 9.25 -14.26
C THR A 5 -0.27 8.86 -14.58
N ILE A 6 -1.05 8.58 -13.55
CA ILE A 6 -2.45 8.14 -13.63
C ILE A 6 -3.29 9.09 -12.77
N GLU A 7 -4.35 9.64 -13.36
CA GLU A 7 -5.45 10.25 -12.61
C GLU A 7 -6.68 9.34 -12.69
N ALA A 8 -7.24 9.00 -11.53
CA ALA A 8 -8.39 8.12 -11.42
C ALA A 8 -9.41 8.69 -10.44
N ARG A 9 -10.68 8.36 -10.63
CA ARG A 9 -11.74 8.79 -9.73
C ARG A 9 -11.69 8.02 -8.42
N ASP A 10 -11.56 6.70 -8.48
CA ASP A 10 -11.62 5.80 -7.33
C ASP A 10 -10.55 4.69 -7.42
N LEU A 11 -10.51 3.83 -6.40
CA LEU A 11 -9.52 2.74 -6.32
C LEU A 11 -9.73 1.67 -7.40
N SER A 12 -10.98 1.43 -7.82
CA SER A 12 -11.28 0.47 -8.88
C SER A 12 -10.69 0.93 -10.20
N GLU A 13 -10.97 2.18 -10.59
CA GLU A 13 -10.42 2.76 -11.81
C GLU A 13 -8.89 2.83 -11.77
N ALA A 14 -8.31 3.28 -10.65
CA ALA A 14 -6.86 3.32 -10.46
C ALA A 14 -6.21 1.95 -10.71
N TRP A 15 -6.80 0.89 -10.14
CA TRP A 15 -6.31 -0.48 -10.31
C TRP A 15 -6.30 -0.93 -11.77
N PHE A 16 -7.41 -0.73 -12.50
CA PHE A 16 -7.48 -1.08 -13.92
C PHE A 16 -6.56 -0.26 -14.81
N GLN A 17 -6.40 1.04 -14.52
CA GLN A 17 -5.46 1.87 -15.27
C GLN A 17 -4.02 1.38 -15.06
N CYS A 18 -3.62 1.08 -13.82
CA CYS A 18 -2.32 0.46 -13.53
C CYS A 18 -2.11 -0.84 -14.29
N LEU A 19 -3.10 -1.74 -14.30
CA LEU A 19 -3.04 -3.00 -15.04
C LEU A 19 -2.91 -2.78 -16.55
N ARG A 20 -3.68 -1.86 -17.12
CA ARG A 20 -3.59 -1.54 -18.55
C ARG A 20 -2.18 -1.06 -18.91
N HIS A 21 -1.63 -0.13 -18.13
CA HIS A 21 -0.29 0.40 -18.37
C HIS A 21 0.81 -0.64 -18.23
N VAL A 22 0.72 -1.51 -17.23
CA VAL A 22 1.73 -2.57 -17.01
C VAL A 22 1.66 -3.64 -18.10
N LEU A 23 0.47 -3.98 -18.59
CA LEU A 23 0.31 -4.95 -19.68
C LEU A 23 0.82 -4.39 -21.01
N ASP A 24 0.47 -3.16 -21.33
CA ASP A 24 0.82 -2.48 -22.58
C ASP A 24 2.32 -2.16 -22.67
N SER A 25 2.85 -1.54 -21.62
CA SER A 25 4.18 -0.90 -21.67
C SER A 25 5.10 -1.24 -20.51
N GLY A 26 4.68 -2.14 -19.63
CA GLY A 26 5.50 -2.63 -18.53
C GLY A 26 6.61 -3.57 -19.02
N TYR A 27 7.72 -3.55 -18.27
CA TYR A 27 8.88 -4.39 -18.55
C TYR A 27 8.84 -5.67 -17.71
N GLU A 28 9.61 -6.68 -18.13
CA GLU A 28 9.77 -7.90 -17.36
C GLU A 28 10.85 -7.72 -16.28
N TYR A 29 10.49 -7.90 -15.03
CA TYR A 29 11.38 -7.85 -13.88
C TYR A 29 11.61 -9.27 -13.34
N LEU A 30 12.87 -9.68 -13.22
CA LEU A 30 13.26 -10.92 -12.55
C LEU A 30 13.53 -10.64 -11.07
N ILE A 31 12.81 -11.33 -10.19
CA ILE A 31 13.02 -11.22 -8.75
C ILE A 31 14.22 -12.07 -8.36
N GLU A 32 15.35 -11.45 -8.04
CA GLU A 32 16.57 -12.20 -7.66
C GLU A 32 16.60 -12.56 -6.18
N ARG A 33 15.96 -11.77 -5.32
CA ARG A 33 15.96 -11.95 -3.87
C ARG A 33 14.63 -11.49 -3.25
N GLY A 34 14.22 -12.17 -2.18
CA GLY A 34 13.02 -11.86 -1.39
C GLY A 34 11.84 -12.77 -1.73
N SER A 35 10.65 -12.38 -1.29
CA SER A 35 9.42 -13.06 -1.67
C SER A 35 9.32 -13.21 -3.19
N TYR A 36 8.99 -14.42 -3.66
CA TYR A 36 8.88 -14.79 -5.08
C TYR A 36 10.22 -14.81 -5.86
N ALA A 37 11.38 -14.98 -5.19
CA ALA A 37 12.66 -15.15 -5.88
C ALA A 37 12.64 -16.24 -6.97
N GLY A 38 13.22 -15.92 -8.12
CA GLY A 38 13.21 -16.74 -9.33
C GLY A 38 12.00 -16.50 -10.25
N GLN A 39 10.98 -15.77 -9.80
CA GLN A 39 9.81 -15.46 -10.63
C GLN A 39 10.02 -14.18 -11.46
N LYS A 40 9.30 -14.11 -12.57
CA LYS A 40 9.21 -12.94 -13.43
C LYS A 40 7.85 -12.26 -13.24
N ARG A 41 7.83 -10.93 -13.16
CA ARG A 41 6.59 -10.13 -13.15
C ARG A 41 6.70 -8.95 -14.09
N LYS A 42 5.55 -8.48 -14.59
CA LYS A 42 5.50 -7.22 -15.34
C LYS A 42 5.43 -6.04 -14.37
N GLU A 43 6.23 -5.01 -14.62
CA GLU A 43 6.32 -3.81 -13.76
C GLU A 43 6.31 -2.49 -14.54
N LEU A 44 5.99 -1.41 -13.85
CA LEU A 44 6.23 -0.03 -14.27
C LEU A 44 7.44 0.50 -13.47
N ASP A 45 8.39 1.21 -14.12
CA ASP A 45 9.60 1.69 -13.43
C ASP A 45 9.24 2.58 -12.23
N PHE A 46 8.28 3.48 -12.45
CA PHE A 46 7.74 4.38 -11.44
C PHE A 46 6.32 4.78 -11.84
N VAL A 47 5.39 4.75 -10.88
CA VAL A 47 4.00 5.14 -11.10
C VAL A 47 3.56 6.16 -10.05
N GLN A 48 2.92 7.23 -10.52
CA GLN A 48 2.22 8.19 -9.68
C GLN A 48 0.73 8.03 -9.95
N VAL A 49 -0.06 7.77 -8.91
CA VAL A 49 -1.51 7.64 -9.01
C VAL A 49 -2.16 8.70 -8.13
N LYS A 50 -2.93 9.58 -8.75
CA LYS A 50 -3.77 10.55 -8.04
C LYS A 50 -5.22 10.07 -8.10
N ILE A 51 -5.80 9.86 -6.92
CA ILE A 51 -7.18 9.39 -6.79
C ILE A 51 -8.02 10.54 -6.21
N THR A 52 -9.06 10.97 -6.92
CA THR A 52 -9.86 12.13 -6.50
C THR A 52 -10.86 11.79 -5.40
N ASN A 53 -11.34 10.54 -5.35
CA ASN A 53 -12.34 10.04 -4.41
C ASN A 53 -11.90 8.69 -3.80
N PRO A 54 -10.78 8.64 -3.05
CA PRO A 54 -10.22 7.39 -2.52
C PRO A 54 -11.13 6.70 -1.49
N GLY A 55 -12.10 7.43 -0.92
CA GLY A 55 -13.07 6.91 0.03
C GLY A 55 -14.28 6.21 -0.59
N ASN A 56 -14.45 6.23 -1.92
CA ASN A 56 -15.60 5.56 -2.56
C ASN A 56 -15.65 4.07 -2.20
N ARG A 57 -16.86 3.57 -1.93
CA ARG A 57 -17.10 2.18 -1.56
C ARG A 57 -17.82 1.42 -2.68
N PRO A 58 -17.56 0.10 -2.84
CA PRO A 58 -16.58 -0.69 -2.09
C PRO A 58 -15.13 -0.30 -2.41
N LEU A 59 -14.20 -0.60 -1.50
CA LEU A 59 -12.76 -0.36 -1.73
C LEU A 59 -12.16 -1.37 -2.73
N THR A 60 -12.85 -2.49 -2.93
CA THR A 60 -12.46 -3.53 -3.89
C THR A 60 -12.72 -3.07 -5.32
N PRO A 61 -11.83 -3.37 -6.28
CA PRO A 61 -12.10 -3.15 -7.69
C PRO A 61 -13.33 -3.94 -8.18
N ASP A 62 -14.10 -3.34 -9.08
CA ASP A 62 -15.22 -3.99 -9.77
C ASP A 62 -14.70 -4.77 -10.98
N VAL A 63 -14.67 -6.10 -10.88
CA VAL A 63 -14.07 -6.97 -11.89
C VAL A 63 -15.10 -7.55 -12.86
N PRO A 64 -14.77 -7.70 -14.17
CA PRO A 64 -15.65 -8.34 -15.13
C PRO A 64 -16.03 -9.78 -14.73
N ALA A 65 -17.17 -10.25 -15.22
CA ALA A 65 -17.60 -11.62 -15.00
C ALA A 65 -16.53 -12.64 -15.45
N GLY A 66 -16.22 -13.60 -14.57
CA GLY A 66 -15.19 -14.61 -14.80
C GLY A 66 -13.77 -14.21 -14.39
N VAL A 67 -13.54 -12.94 -14.00
CA VAL A 67 -12.26 -12.49 -13.44
C VAL A 67 -12.36 -12.51 -11.90
N PRO A 68 -11.44 -13.17 -11.19
CA PRO A 68 -11.45 -13.13 -9.72
C PRO A 68 -11.07 -11.73 -9.23
N SER A 69 -11.78 -11.25 -8.21
CA SER A 69 -11.41 -10.01 -7.52
C SER A 69 -10.04 -10.17 -6.86
N PRO A 70 -9.17 -9.15 -6.88
CA PRO A 70 -7.86 -9.24 -6.24
C PRO A 70 -7.95 -9.33 -4.70
N THR A 71 -9.08 -8.96 -4.12
CA THR A 71 -9.33 -9.02 -2.67
C THR A 71 -10.83 -8.97 -2.37
N THR A 72 -11.20 -9.04 -1.09
CA THR A 72 -12.58 -8.92 -0.61
C THR A 72 -12.68 -7.83 0.46
N MET A 73 -13.88 -7.28 0.68
CA MET A 73 -14.10 -6.33 1.77
C MET A 73 -13.80 -6.95 3.14
N GLU A 74 -14.16 -8.24 3.33
CA GLU A 74 -13.83 -9.00 4.55
C GLU A 74 -12.32 -9.08 4.78
N TYR A 75 -11.53 -9.37 3.74
CA TYR A 75 -10.08 -9.40 3.84
C TYR A 75 -9.52 -8.01 4.22
N ILE A 76 -10.03 -6.95 3.61
CA ILE A 76 -9.62 -5.57 3.92
C ILE A 76 -9.91 -5.23 5.38
N GLU A 77 -11.11 -5.55 5.87
CA GLU A 77 -11.49 -5.31 7.27
C GLU A 77 -10.63 -6.11 8.25
N ASN A 78 -10.33 -7.37 7.93
CA ASN A 78 -9.45 -8.22 8.73
C ASN A 78 -7.98 -7.77 8.69
N TYR A 79 -7.55 -7.10 7.62
CA TYR A 79 -6.19 -6.56 7.50
C TYR A 79 -6.01 -5.23 8.23
N LEU A 80 -7.06 -4.43 8.40
CA LEU A 80 -6.99 -3.10 9.02
C LEU A 80 -6.29 -3.09 10.41
N PRO A 81 -6.51 -4.06 11.32
CA PRO A 81 -5.78 -4.14 12.58
C PRO A 81 -4.25 -4.23 12.41
N TYR A 82 -3.75 -4.85 11.34
CA TYR A 82 -2.31 -4.94 11.05
C TYR A 82 -1.70 -3.58 10.65
N LEU A 83 -2.51 -2.61 10.25
CA LEU A 83 -2.08 -1.23 9.98
C LEU A 83 -2.24 -0.31 11.19
N MET A 84 -3.25 -0.58 12.03
CA MET A 84 -3.66 0.34 13.10
C MET A 84 -3.19 -0.06 14.49
N THR A 85 -2.72 -1.29 14.69
CA THR A 85 -2.34 -1.82 16.02
C THR A 85 -0.99 -2.50 15.99
N ALA A 86 -0.27 -2.48 17.10
CA ALA A 86 1.00 -3.18 17.29
C ALA A 86 0.84 -4.70 17.48
N LYS A 87 -0.35 -5.25 17.23
CA LYS A 87 -0.55 -6.69 17.23
C LYS A 87 0.31 -7.32 16.13
N ARG A 88 0.91 -8.45 16.48
CA ARG A 88 1.76 -9.26 15.62
C ARG A 88 1.45 -10.73 15.89
N ALA A 89 1.26 -11.51 14.83
CA ALA A 89 1.02 -12.94 14.93
C ALA A 89 2.33 -13.70 15.18
N GLU A 90 2.22 -14.96 15.61
CA GLU A 90 3.38 -15.83 15.80
C GLU A 90 4.11 -16.06 14.46
N GLY A 91 5.43 -15.90 14.46
CA GLY A 91 6.27 -16.06 13.27
C GLY A 91 6.44 -14.79 12.42
N GLU A 92 5.70 -13.71 12.68
CA GLU A 92 5.89 -12.45 11.97
C GLU A 92 7.10 -11.66 12.52
N GLN A 93 7.92 -11.12 11.61
CA GLN A 93 9.05 -10.27 11.99
C GLN A 93 8.58 -8.89 12.47
N TYR A 94 7.57 -8.33 11.80
CA TYR A 94 6.99 -7.02 12.09
C TYR A 94 5.56 -6.94 11.52
N THR A 95 4.82 -5.91 11.94
CA THR A 95 3.61 -5.41 11.25
C THR A 95 3.77 -3.92 10.95
N TYR A 96 2.97 -3.34 10.05
CA TYR A 96 3.01 -1.89 9.88
C TYR A 96 2.47 -1.17 11.12
N GLY A 97 1.45 -1.73 11.76
CA GLY A 97 0.83 -1.16 12.94
C GLY A 97 1.74 -1.07 14.16
N GLN A 98 2.75 -1.94 14.34
CA GLN A 98 3.73 -1.74 15.43
C GLN A 98 4.53 -0.45 15.30
N TYR A 99 4.75 0.02 14.07
CA TYR A 99 5.36 1.33 13.82
C TYR A 99 4.31 2.43 13.90
N LEU A 100 3.14 2.23 13.29
CA LEU A 100 2.16 3.29 13.08
C LEU A 100 1.26 3.60 14.28
N GLU A 101 0.92 2.64 15.15
CA GLU A 101 -0.14 2.82 16.17
C GLU A 101 0.06 4.08 17.03
N HIS A 102 1.26 4.25 17.60
CA HIS A 102 1.57 5.40 18.44
C HIS A 102 1.70 6.70 17.62
N GLN A 103 2.18 6.62 16.39
CA GLN A 103 2.30 7.77 15.49
C GLN A 103 0.93 8.27 15.01
N ILE A 104 -0.03 7.36 14.78
CA ILE A 104 -1.43 7.69 14.47
C ILE A 104 -2.04 8.48 15.62
N ALA A 105 -1.85 8.00 16.87
CA ALA A 105 -2.35 8.70 18.05
C ALA A 105 -1.75 10.12 18.17
N GLU A 106 -0.46 10.27 17.90
CA GLU A 106 0.24 11.55 17.95
C GLU A 106 -0.22 12.51 16.84
N VAL A 107 -0.38 12.03 15.60
CA VAL A 107 -0.94 12.83 14.50
C VAL A 107 -2.37 13.29 14.81
N ILE A 108 -3.19 12.43 15.41
CA ILE A 108 -4.53 12.82 15.88
C ILE A 108 -4.43 13.93 16.92
N ARG A 109 -3.52 13.82 17.90
CA ARG A 109 -3.28 14.87 18.91
C ARG A 109 -2.87 16.19 18.27
N MET A 110 -1.92 16.15 17.32
CA MET A 110 -1.46 17.34 16.56
C MET A 110 -2.62 18.09 15.92
N TYR A 111 -3.55 17.39 15.26
CA TYR A 111 -4.73 18.02 14.66
C TYR A 111 -5.71 18.57 15.69
N ARG A 112 -5.94 17.84 16.79
CA ARG A 112 -6.90 18.24 17.84
C ARG A 112 -6.44 19.48 18.61
N GLU A 113 -5.14 19.60 18.85
CA GLU A 113 -4.57 20.65 19.71
C GLU A 113 -3.94 21.80 18.91
N GLY A 114 -3.30 21.48 17.78
CA GLY A 114 -2.57 22.44 16.93
C GLY A 114 -3.35 22.95 15.72
N GLY A 115 -4.57 22.44 15.48
CA GLY A 115 -5.39 22.80 14.32
C GLY A 115 -4.99 22.10 13.02
N PHE A 116 -5.65 22.47 11.91
CA PHE A 116 -5.58 21.71 10.64
C PHE A 116 -4.39 22.06 9.73
N ASN A 117 -3.64 23.12 10.03
CA ASN A 117 -2.58 23.64 9.16
C ASN A 117 -1.17 23.20 9.61
N THR A 118 -1.01 21.95 10.06
CA THR A 118 0.31 21.39 10.39
C THR A 118 0.97 20.80 9.14
N ASN A 119 2.24 21.13 8.91
CA ASN A 119 3.11 20.46 7.95
C ASN A 119 4.06 19.46 8.62
N GLN A 120 3.84 19.16 9.90
CA GLN A 120 4.68 18.28 10.73
C GLN A 120 3.99 16.94 11.08
N ALA A 121 2.79 16.70 10.56
CA ALA A 121 2.11 15.41 10.67
C ALA A 121 2.78 14.39 9.74
N TYR A 122 3.75 13.66 10.28
CA TYR A 122 4.52 12.63 9.58
C TYR A 122 4.40 11.30 10.33
N MET A 123 4.40 10.20 9.57
CA MET A 123 4.51 8.85 10.12
C MET A 123 5.53 8.05 9.31
N SER A 124 6.41 7.32 9.99
CA SER A 124 7.38 6.42 9.37
C SER A 124 6.99 4.96 9.55
N VAL A 125 7.24 4.17 8.51
CA VAL A 125 7.21 2.71 8.61
C VAL A 125 8.65 2.19 8.64
N GLY A 126 8.94 1.31 9.59
CA GLY A 126 10.31 0.84 9.84
C GLY A 126 11.12 1.76 10.74
N ASP A 127 12.28 1.25 11.15
CA ASP A 127 13.30 1.94 11.93
C ASP A 127 14.71 1.64 11.38
N ASP A 128 15.73 2.15 12.06
CA ASP A 128 17.15 1.95 11.71
C ASP A 128 17.57 0.48 11.69
N ARG A 129 16.84 -0.39 12.39
CA ARG A 129 17.11 -1.83 12.47
C ARG A 129 16.32 -2.65 11.46
N SER A 130 15.28 -2.08 10.85
CA SER A 130 14.46 -2.76 9.85
C SER A 130 15.28 -3.29 8.67
N ILE A 131 16.41 -2.66 8.33
CA ILE A 131 17.30 -3.11 7.25
C ILE A 131 17.91 -4.50 7.49
N TYR A 132 17.95 -4.98 8.74
CA TYR A 132 18.49 -6.29 9.09
C TYR A 132 17.43 -7.40 9.11
N LEU A 133 16.16 -7.07 8.83
CA LEU A 133 15.10 -8.06 8.70
C LEU A 133 15.31 -8.91 7.45
N THR A 134 14.82 -10.16 7.50
CA THR A 134 14.81 -11.05 6.33
C THR A 134 13.95 -10.45 5.22
N ASP A 135 12.78 -9.96 5.62
CA ASP A 135 11.82 -9.27 4.78
C ASP A 135 11.56 -7.88 5.38
N PRO A 136 12.32 -6.83 5.03
CA PRO A 136 12.10 -5.48 5.55
C PRO A 136 10.77 -4.87 5.06
N PRO A 137 10.23 -3.84 5.76
CA PRO A 137 9.10 -3.04 5.28
C PRO A 137 9.32 -2.48 3.87
N CYS A 138 8.27 -2.49 3.06
CA CYS A 138 8.29 -2.02 1.67
C CYS A 138 7.28 -0.90 1.37
N LEU A 139 6.68 -0.31 2.41
CA LEU A 139 5.78 0.84 2.34
C LEU A 139 6.53 2.17 2.54
#